data_AF-A0A423K549-F1
#
_entry.id   AF-A0A423K549-F1
#
_cell.length_a   1.000
_cell.length_b   1.000
_cell.length_c   1.000
_cell.angle_alpha   90.00
_cell.angle_beta   90.00
_cell.angle_gamma   90.00
#
_symmetry.space_group_name_H-M   'P 1'
#
loop_
_entity.id
_entity.type
_entity.pdbx_description
1 polymer ?
#
loop_
_entity_poly.entity_id
_entity_poly.type
_entity_poly.pdbx_seq_one_letter_code
_entity_poly.pdbx_strand_id
1 'polypeptide(L)'
;MRDLSALPNLNIALIQTTLVWHDRQANLEHFEQLLEQARGADLIILPEMFTTGFSMESETLAEAENGPTSKWLRVQAEKYAAVITGSVIVQAADGSHRNRLLWARPDGEVLHYDKRHLFRMAGEHNHYTPGERQVQFELKGWRIRPLICYDLRFPVWSRDAQDTDLLLYTANWPGARRQHWNRLLPARAIENLCYVAAVNRIGTDGKGFAYTGDSQVLDFQGETLLSAGEADGVFQVVLDAAELAAYRTRFPANLDADTFEFT
;
A
#
# COMPACT_ATOMS: atom_id res chain seq x y z
N MET A 1 20.79 11.31 -11.62
CA MET A 1 19.38 11.07 -11.27
C MET A 1 18.73 10.39 -12.46
N ARG A 2 17.86 9.40 -12.24
CA ARG A 2 17.15 8.73 -13.32
C ARG A 2 16.25 9.74 -14.06
N ASP A 3 16.28 9.74 -15.38
CA ASP A 3 15.36 10.55 -16.19
C ASP A 3 13.97 9.89 -16.23
N LEU A 4 12.98 10.59 -15.68
CA LEU A 4 11.58 10.17 -15.67
C LEU A 4 10.76 10.88 -16.76
N SER A 5 11.31 11.88 -17.45
CA SER A 5 10.56 12.77 -18.35
C SER A 5 9.94 12.07 -19.55
N ALA A 6 10.49 10.92 -19.94
CA ALA A 6 10.00 10.09 -21.03
C ALA A 6 9.09 8.94 -20.57
N LEU A 7 8.86 8.77 -19.26
CA LEU A 7 7.96 7.74 -18.75
C LEU A 7 6.50 8.16 -19.00
N PRO A 8 5.60 7.19 -19.24
CA PRO A 8 4.18 7.47 -19.27
C PRO A 8 3.68 7.85 -17.88
N ASN A 9 2.62 8.67 -17.83
CA ASN A 9 1.88 8.92 -16.61
C ASN A 9 1.28 7.62 -16.06
N LEU A 10 1.11 7.56 -14.74
CA LEU A 10 0.61 6.38 -14.04
C LEU A 10 -0.81 6.62 -13.53
N ASN A 11 -1.78 5.85 -14.03
CA ASN A 11 -3.15 5.92 -13.54
C ASN A 11 -3.29 5.00 -12.32
N ILE A 12 -3.73 5.53 -11.18
CA ILE A 12 -3.89 4.74 -9.96
C ILE A 12 -5.33 4.81 -9.44
N ALA A 13 -5.78 3.74 -8.80
CA ALA A 13 -7.08 3.64 -8.13
C ALA A 13 -6.89 3.23 -6.67
N LEU A 14 -7.51 3.99 -5.76
CA LEU A 14 -7.54 3.72 -4.34
C LEU A 14 -8.92 3.17 -4.00
N ILE A 15 -8.98 1.98 -3.39
CA ILE A 15 -10.25 1.39 -2.93
C ILE A 15 -10.35 1.54 -1.42
N GLN A 16 -11.16 2.51 -0.99
CA GLN A 16 -11.47 2.75 0.41
C GLN A 16 -12.86 2.24 0.71
N THR A 17 -12.94 1.18 1.51
CA THR A 17 -14.21 0.52 1.86
C THR A 17 -14.17 -0.01 3.28
N THR A 18 -15.33 -0.43 3.79
CA THR A 18 -15.42 -1.33 4.94
C THR A 18 -14.91 -2.73 4.58
N LEU A 19 -14.43 -3.46 5.59
CA LEU A 19 -14.08 -4.88 5.47
C LEU A 19 -14.96 -5.69 6.42
N VAL A 20 -15.52 -6.79 5.91
CA VAL A 20 -16.28 -7.76 6.69
C VAL A 20 -15.30 -8.53 7.57
N TRP A 21 -15.58 -8.57 8.88
CA TRP A 21 -14.66 -9.15 9.85
C TRP A 21 -14.54 -10.67 9.67
N HIS A 22 -13.30 -11.14 9.44
CA HIS A 22 -12.95 -12.56 9.29
C HIS A 22 -13.69 -13.31 8.17
N ASP A 23 -14.29 -12.60 7.21
CA ASP A 23 -15.01 -13.23 6.09
C ASP A 23 -14.32 -12.91 4.76
N ARG A 24 -13.39 -13.79 4.37
CA ARG A 24 -12.70 -13.68 3.08
C ARG A 24 -13.69 -13.66 1.92
N GLN A 25 -14.66 -14.57 1.91
CA GLN A 25 -15.52 -14.74 0.75
C GLN A 25 -16.34 -13.47 0.51
N ALA A 26 -16.97 -12.94 1.57
CA ALA A 26 -17.71 -11.69 1.49
C ALA A 26 -16.84 -10.51 1.07
N ASN A 27 -15.60 -10.41 1.59
CA ASN A 27 -14.68 -9.35 1.18
C ASN A 27 -14.28 -9.46 -0.29
N LEU A 28 -13.93 -10.67 -0.78
CA LEU A 28 -13.56 -10.86 -2.19
C LEU A 28 -14.72 -10.52 -3.13
N GLU A 29 -15.94 -10.98 -2.83
CA GLU A 29 -17.14 -10.65 -3.59
C GLU A 29 -17.42 -9.14 -3.62
N HIS A 30 -17.21 -8.46 -2.49
CA HIS A 30 -17.35 -7.00 -2.41
C HIS A 30 -16.29 -6.28 -3.25
N PHE A 31 -15.03 -6.71 -3.19
CA PHE A 31 -13.96 -6.14 -4.01
C PHE A 31 -14.16 -6.40 -5.50
N GLU A 32 -14.73 -7.53 -5.91
CA GLU A 32 -15.06 -7.78 -7.32
C GLU A 32 -15.97 -6.69 -7.89
N GLN A 33 -16.94 -6.21 -7.11
CA GLN A 33 -17.85 -5.13 -7.52
C GLN A 33 -17.14 -3.77 -7.59
N LEU A 34 -16.25 -3.48 -6.63
CA LEU A 34 -15.49 -2.23 -6.61
C LEU A 34 -14.45 -2.18 -7.73
N LEU A 35 -13.82 -3.30 -8.06
CA LEU A 35 -12.81 -3.38 -9.13
C LEU A 35 -13.38 -2.99 -10.50
N GLU A 36 -14.68 -3.20 -10.75
CA GLU A 36 -15.33 -2.74 -11.99
C GLU A 36 -15.28 -1.21 -12.15
N GLN A 37 -15.30 -0.47 -11.04
CA GLN A 37 -15.19 1.00 -11.02
C GLN A 37 -13.74 1.47 -11.17
N ALA A 38 -12.75 0.60 -10.97
CA ALA A 38 -11.32 0.91 -11.06
C ALA A 38 -10.74 0.70 -12.47
N ARG A 39 -11.56 0.38 -13.47
CA ARG A 39 -11.13 0.14 -14.86
C ARG A 39 -10.32 1.33 -15.41
N GLY A 40 -9.27 1.01 -16.17
CA GLY A 40 -8.36 1.99 -16.77
C GLY A 40 -7.21 2.44 -15.84
N ALA A 41 -7.21 2.03 -14.57
CA ALA A 41 -6.05 2.18 -13.70
C ALA A 41 -4.96 1.17 -14.07
N ASP A 42 -3.70 1.59 -13.91
CA ASP A 42 -2.53 0.73 -14.03
C ASP A 42 -2.19 0.04 -12.71
N LEU A 43 -2.53 0.70 -11.60
CA LEU A 43 -2.32 0.22 -10.24
C LEU A 43 -3.59 0.41 -9.41
N ILE A 44 -4.11 -0.67 -8.84
CA ILE A 44 -5.27 -0.67 -7.96
C ILE A 44 -4.82 -1.10 -6.56
N ILE A 45 -5.13 -0.28 -5.56
CA ILE A 45 -4.64 -0.43 -4.19
C ILE A 45 -5.82 -0.74 -3.26
N LEU A 46 -5.75 -1.89 -2.62
CA LEU A 46 -6.69 -2.40 -1.61
C LEU A 46 -6.14 -2.13 -0.20
N PRO A 47 -6.99 -2.16 0.85
CA PRO A 47 -6.57 -2.02 2.24
C PRO A 47 -5.64 -3.14 2.76
N GLU A 48 -5.05 -2.93 3.93
CA GLU A 48 -4.26 -3.93 4.64
C GLU A 48 -5.20 -5.05 5.12
N MET A 49 -4.73 -6.30 5.14
CA MET A 49 -5.51 -7.48 5.54
C MET A 49 -6.93 -7.48 4.97
N PHE A 50 -7.08 -7.17 3.68
CA PHE A 50 -8.37 -6.84 3.07
C PHE A 50 -9.37 -8.00 3.08
N THR A 51 -8.91 -9.23 3.30
CA THR A 51 -9.77 -10.42 3.37
C THR A 51 -10.35 -10.69 4.75
N THR A 52 -9.77 -10.11 5.81
CA THR A 52 -10.11 -10.47 7.20
C THR A 52 -10.39 -9.27 8.08
N GLY A 53 -9.87 -8.09 7.71
CA GLY A 53 -9.61 -7.01 8.66
C GLY A 53 -8.38 -7.32 9.52
N PHE A 54 -7.91 -6.30 10.26
CA PHE A 54 -6.70 -6.39 11.07
C PHE A 54 -6.86 -7.30 12.30
N SER A 55 -6.52 -8.57 12.15
CA SER A 55 -6.70 -9.60 13.17
C SER A 55 -5.38 -10.17 13.68
N MET A 56 -5.42 -10.71 14.89
CA MET A 56 -4.30 -11.44 15.50
C MET A 56 -4.50 -12.96 15.45
N GLU A 57 -5.64 -13.43 14.93
CA GLU A 57 -5.95 -14.86 14.79
C GLU A 57 -5.28 -15.45 13.54
N SER A 58 -3.95 -15.29 13.45
CA SER A 58 -3.18 -15.64 12.26
C SER A 58 -3.25 -17.14 11.95
N GLU A 59 -3.25 -18.01 12.96
CA GLU A 59 -3.31 -19.46 12.81
C GLU A 59 -4.57 -19.96 12.09
N THR A 60 -5.71 -19.29 12.28
CA THR A 60 -7.00 -19.71 11.70
C THR A 60 -7.33 -18.97 10.40
N LEU A 61 -6.78 -17.76 10.23
CA LEU A 61 -7.08 -16.89 9.10
C LEU A 61 -6.03 -16.90 8.00
N ALA A 62 -4.83 -17.44 8.27
CA ALA A 62 -3.76 -17.49 7.29
C ALA A 62 -4.08 -18.35 6.08
N GLU A 63 -3.62 -17.89 4.92
CA GLU A 63 -3.56 -18.70 3.71
C GLU A 63 -2.13 -19.17 3.44
N ALA A 64 -1.98 -20.30 2.76
CA ALA A 64 -0.69 -20.64 2.15
C ALA A 64 -0.28 -19.57 1.11
N GLU A 65 1.01 -19.45 0.81
CA GLU A 65 1.54 -18.41 -0.10
C GLU A 65 0.86 -18.34 -1.48
N ASN A 66 0.45 -19.49 -2.02
CA ASN A 66 -0.32 -19.61 -3.27
C ASN A 66 -1.80 -19.94 -3.01
N GLY A 67 -2.34 -19.38 -1.93
CA GLY A 67 -3.69 -19.61 -1.45
C GLY A 67 -4.78 -18.99 -2.34
N PRO A 68 -6.05 -19.14 -1.92
CA PRO A 68 -7.21 -18.63 -2.65
C PRO A 68 -7.10 -17.15 -3.03
N THR A 69 -6.61 -16.28 -2.14
CA THR A 69 -6.54 -14.84 -2.39
C THR A 69 -5.45 -14.47 -3.40
N SER A 70 -4.29 -15.14 -3.35
CA SER A 70 -3.23 -14.96 -4.37
C SER A 70 -3.74 -15.36 -5.76
N LYS A 71 -4.48 -16.47 -5.86
CA LYS A 71 -5.11 -16.91 -7.11
C LYS A 71 -6.19 -15.94 -7.59
N TRP A 72 -7.03 -15.46 -6.68
CA TRP A 72 -8.05 -14.47 -6.98
C TRP A 72 -7.42 -13.18 -7.51
N LEU A 73 -6.38 -12.66 -6.85
CA LEU A 73 -5.67 -11.45 -7.30
C LEU A 73 -5.08 -11.60 -8.70
N ARG A 74 -4.53 -12.77 -9.05
CA ARG A 74 -4.03 -13.04 -10.42
C ARG A 74 -5.14 -12.93 -11.45
N VAL A 75 -6.30 -13.56 -11.19
CA VAL A 75 -7.45 -13.51 -12.09
C VAL A 75 -7.95 -12.08 -12.26
N GLN A 76 -8.03 -11.31 -11.18
CA GLN A 76 -8.46 -9.92 -11.26
C GLN A 76 -7.42 -9.05 -11.99
N ALA A 77 -6.12 -9.20 -11.70
CA ALA A 77 -5.06 -8.42 -12.33
C ALA A 77 -5.04 -8.64 -13.86
N GLU A 78 -5.20 -9.89 -14.31
CA GLU A 78 -5.36 -10.23 -15.73
C GLU A 78 -6.63 -9.60 -16.32
N LYS A 79 -7.79 -9.78 -15.66
CA LYS A 79 -9.09 -9.27 -16.10
C LYS A 79 -9.10 -7.75 -16.32
N TYR A 80 -8.42 -7.00 -15.45
CA TYR A 80 -8.39 -5.54 -15.50
C TYR A 80 -7.15 -4.97 -16.19
N ALA A 81 -6.22 -5.83 -16.64
CA ALA A 81 -4.94 -5.43 -17.22
C ALA A 81 -4.17 -4.43 -16.34
N ALA A 82 -4.22 -4.64 -15.02
CA ALA A 82 -3.69 -3.73 -14.02
C ALA A 82 -2.93 -4.52 -12.94
N VAL A 83 -1.98 -3.86 -12.27
CA VAL A 83 -1.45 -4.38 -11.01
C VAL A 83 -2.52 -4.19 -9.93
N ILE A 84 -2.77 -5.23 -9.14
CA ILE A 84 -3.63 -5.14 -7.96
C ILE A 84 -2.82 -5.49 -6.72
N THR A 85 -2.88 -4.64 -5.71
CA THR A 85 -2.09 -4.80 -4.49
C THR A 85 -2.89 -4.52 -3.22
N GLY A 86 -2.56 -5.23 -2.16
CA GLY A 86 -3.15 -5.14 -0.83
C GLY A 86 -2.47 -6.19 0.05
N SER A 87 -2.67 -6.16 1.37
CA SER A 87 -2.08 -7.18 2.24
C SER A 87 -3.08 -8.21 2.74
N VAL A 88 -2.56 -9.39 3.07
CA VAL A 88 -3.29 -10.54 3.60
C VAL A 88 -2.44 -11.26 4.65
N ILE A 89 -3.08 -12.12 5.43
CA ILE A 89 -2.39 -13.00 6.36
C ILE A 89 -1.91 -14.24 5.59
N VAL A 90 -0.60 -14.48 5.56
CA VAL A 90 0.01 -15.61 4.86
C VAL A 90 0.80 -16.46 5.84
N GLN A 91 0.63 -17.78 5.78
CA GLN A 91 1.56 -18.74 6.34
C GLN A 91 2.67 -18.99 5.32
N ALA A 92 3.87 -18.53 5.65
CA ALA A 92 5.06 -18.72 4.83
C ALA A 92 5.56 -20.17 4.88
N ALA A 93 6.46 -20.53 3.97
CA ALA A 93 6.99 -21.90 3.86
C ALA A 93 7.72 -22.41 5.13
N ASP A 94 8.21 -21.50 5.97
CA ASP A 94 8.84 -21.81 7.26
C ASP A 94 7.81 -22.02 8.40
N GLY A 95 6.51 -21.95 8.09
CA GLY A 95 5.40 -22.06 9.04
C GLY A 95 5.07 -20.76 9.78
N SER A 96 5.83 -19.68 9.57
CA SER A 96 5.57 -18.39 10.19
C SER A 96 4.40 -17.65 9.54
N HIS A 97 3.68 -16.84 10.31
CA HIS A 97 2.62 -15.99 9.78
C HIS A 97 3.14 -14.59 9.45
N ARG A 98 2.74 -14.06 8.30
CA ARG A 98 3.17 -12.76 7.77
C ARG A 98 1.95 -11.90 7.45
N ASN A 99 2.04 -10.61 7.76
CA ASN A 99 1.20 -9.60 7.12
C ASN A 99 1.88 -9.26 5.79
N ARG A 100 1.44 -9.93 4.72
CA ARG A 100 2.10 -9.94 3.42
C ARG A 100 1.29 -9.12 2.43
N LEU A 101 1.88 -8.04 1.94
CA LEU A 101 1.40 -7.34 0.76
C LEU A 101 1.70 -8.18 -0.47
N LEU A 102 0.67 -8.41 -1.28
CA LEU A 102 0.77 -9.08 -2.57
C LEU A 102 0.74 -8.04 -3.68
N TRP A 103 1.56 -8.24 -4.70
CA TRP A 103 1.65 -7.39 -5.89
C TRP A 103 1.40 -8.27 -7.11
N ALA A 104 0.12 -8.39 -7.48
CA ALA A 104 -0.30 -9.25 -8.58
C ALA A 104 -0.27 -8.46 -9.88
N ARG A 105 0.51 -8.97 -10.85
CA ARG A 105 0.70 -8.37 -12.17
C ARG A 105 -0.23 -9.02 -13.19
N PRO A 106 -0.61 -8.30 -14.26
CA PRO A 106 -1.47 -8.84 -15.31
C PRO A 106 -0.82 -9.96 -16.14
N ASP A 107 0.51 -10.10 -16.08
CA ASP A 107 1.26 -11.21 -16.69
C ASP A 107 1.20 -12.52 -15.85
N GLY A 108 0.56 -12.48 -14.69
CA GLY A 108 0.39 -13.62 -13.79
C GLY A 108 1.49 -13.77 -12.74
N GLU A 109 2.52 -12.93 -12.75
CA GLU A 109 3.52 -12.87 -11.67
C GLU A 109 2.90 -12.25 -10.40
N VAL A 110 3.22 -12.83 -9.23
CA VAL A 110 2.83 -12.27 -7.92
C VAL A 110 4.10 -12.06 -7.10
N LEU A 111 4.45 -10.80 -6.91
CA LEU A 111 5.53 -10.38 -6.01
C LEU A 111 4.95 -10.09 -4.62
N HIS A 112 5.81 -9.95 -3.61
CA HIS A 112 5.32 -9.65 -2.26
C HIS A 112 6.28 -8.82 -1.41
N TYR A 113 5.71 -8.18 -0.40
CA TYR A 113 6.40 -7.48 0.67
C TYR A 113 5.85 -7.95 2.01
N ASP A 114 6.72 -8.39 2.92
CA ASP A 114 6.32 -8.71 4.30
C ASP A 114 6.51 -7.49 5.19
N LYS A 115 5.45 -7.12 5.92
CA LYS A 115 5.45 -5.97 6.84
C LYS A 115 6.65 -6.03 7.78
N ARG A 116 7.48 -5.00 7.76
CA ARG A 116 8.68 -4.92 8.62
C ARG A 116 8.28 -4.60 10.05
N HIS A 117 7.48 -3.57 10.25
CA HIS A 117 7.17 -3.06 11.58
C HIS A 117 5.81 -3.54 12.05
N LEU A 118 5.81 -4.50 12.97
CA LEU A 118 4.59 -5.03 13.58
C LEU A 118 4.06 -4.08 14.66
N PHE A 119 2.77 -3.82 14.66
CA PHE A 119 2.06 -2.91 15.55
C PHE A 119 1.97 -3.50 16.97
N ARG A 120 3.00 -3.22 17.77
CA ARG A 120 3.20 -3.74 19.13
C ARG A 120 2.00 -3.53 20.06
N MET A 121 1.35 -2.38 19.97
CA MET A 121 0.23 -2.00 20.86
C MET A 121 -1.02 -2.86 20.67
N ALA A 122 -1.15 -3.58 19.55
CA ALA A 122 -2.21 -4.57 19.34
C ALA A 122 -1.73 -6.01 19.50
N GLY A 123 -0.48 -6.23 19.90
CA GLY A 123 0.09 -7.57 20.02
C GLY A 123 0.55 -8.21 18.70
N GLU A 124 0.64 -7.47 17.58
CA GLU A 124 0.97 -8.06 16.26
C GLU A 124 2.27 -8.88 16.28
N HIS A 125 3.30 -8.39 16.96
CA HIS A 125 4.58 -9.09 17.17
C HIS A 125 4.51 -10.45 17.90
N ASN A 126 3.40 -10.79 18.55
CA ASN A 126 3.22 -12.09 19.21
C ASN A 126 2.62 -13.15 18.28
N HIS A 127 2.04 -12.73 17.14
CA HIS A 127 1.27 -13.59 16.23
C HIS A 127 1.85 -13.63 14.82
N TYR A 128 2.72 -12.67 14.49
CA TYR A 128 3.32 -12.49 13.17
C TYR A 128 4.83 -12.34 13.27
N THR A 129 5.53 -12.77 12.22
CA THR A 129 6.99 -12.59 12.09
C THR A 129 7.28 -11.42 11.17
N PRO A 130 8.15 -10.46 11.57
CA PRO A 130 8.44 -9.27 10.77
C PRO A 130 9.19 -9.61 9.48
N GLY A 131 8.90 -8.89 8.40
CA GLY A 131 9.71 -8.93 7.19
C GLY A 131 11.13 -8.40 7.45
N GLU A 132 12.06 -8.74 6.56
CA GLU A 132 13.49 -8.40 6.72
C GLU A 132 14.06 -7.58 5.57
N ARG A 133 13.33 -7.45 4.48
CA ARG A 133 13.81 -6.83 3.25
C ARG A 133 12.89 -5.69 2.84
N GLN A 134 13.48 -4.57 2.46
CA GLN A 134 12.79 -3.62 1.60
C GLN A 134 12.63 -4.25 0.21
N VAL A 135 11.56 -3.87 -0.48
CA VAL A 135 11.35 -4.23 -1.88
C VAL A 135 11.03 -2.99 -2.68
N GLN A 136 11.35 -3.05 -3.97
CA GLN A 136 10.99 -2.05 -4.95
C GLN A 136 10.42 -2.79 -6.15
N PHE A 137 9.20 -2.45 -6.52
CA PHE A 137 8.53 -2.98 -7.69
C PHE A 137 8.57 -1.97 -8.83
N GLU A 138 8.48 -2.47 -10.06
CA GLU A 138 8.44 -1.62 -11.24
C GLU A 138 7.10 -1.77 -11.95
N LEU A 139 6.51 -0.65 -12.38
CA LEU A 139 5.31 -0.61 -13.20
C LEU A 139 5.41 0.53 -14.22
N LYS A 140 5.40 0.21 -15.51
CA LYS A 140 5.59 1.20 -16.60
C LYS A 140 6.85 2.06 -16.40
N GLY A 141 7.90 1.46 -15.87
CA GLY A 141 9.14 2.15 -15.49
C GLY A 141 9.08 2.85 -14.12
N TRP A 142 7.93 3.14 -13.52
CA TRP A 142 7.88 3.74 -12.19
C TRP A 142 8.45 2.79 -11.13
N ARG A 143 9.33 3.29 -10.27
CA ARG A 143 9.83 2.54 -9.11
C ARG A 143 8.97 2.81 -7.89
N ILE A 144 8.30 1.76 -7.42
CA ILE A 144 7.26 1.83 -6.41
C ILE A 144 7.70 1.05 -5.18
N ARG A 145 7.65 1.68 -4.02
CA ARG A 145 7.98 1.06 -2.74
C ARG A 145 6.71 0.84 -1.92
N PRO A 146 6.21 -0.40 -1.83
CA PRO A 146 5.07 -0.73 -1.00
C PRO A 146 5.48 -0.89 0.46
N LEU A 147 4.64 -0.39 1.34
CA LEU A 147 4.78 -0.38 2.79
C LEU A 147 3.41 -0.63 3.43
N ILE A 148 3.38 -1.17 4.65
CA ILE A 148 2.13 -1.57 5.30
C ILE A 148 1.96 -0.79 6.61
N CYS A 149 0.94 0.06 6.64
CA CYS A 149 0.38 0.69 7.83
C CYS A 149 1.43 1.28 8.78
N TYR A 150 1.83 0.52 9.80
CA TYR A 150 2.73 0.94 10.85
C TYR A 150 4.13 1.32 10.34
N ASP A 151 4.56 0.78 9.19
CA ASP A 151 5.80 1.18 8.51
C ASP A 151 5.86 2.70 8.27
N LEU A 152 4.71 3.37 8.11
CA LEU A 152 4.61 4.83 7.97
C LEU A 152 5.31 5.59 9.10
N ARG A 153 5.42 5.01 10.30
CA ARG A 153 6.07 5.68 11.44
C ARG A 153 7.59 5.66 11.39
N PHE A 154 8.20 4.88 10.50
CA PHE A 154 9.63 4.61 10.49
C PHE A 154 10.27 5.24 9.25
N PRO A 155 10.75 6.51 9.34
CA PRO A 155 11.25 7.25 8.19
C PRO A 155 12.44 6.56 7.51
N VAL A 156 13.37 6.02 8.29
CA VAL A 156 14.56 5.31 7.78
C VAL A 156 14.17 4.14 6.88
N TRP A 157 13.09 3.42 7.20
CA TRP A 157 12.61 2.32 6.38
C TRP A 157 11.86 2.76 5.11
N SER A 158 11.35 3.99 5.09
CA SER A 158 10.74 4.58 3.90
C SER A 158 11.78 5.28 3.01
N ARG A 159 12.92 5.65 3.58
CA ARG A 159 13.95 6.47 2.94
C ARG A 159 14.61 5.77 1.76
N ASP A 160 14.46 6.35 0.58
CA ASP A 160 15.29 6.12 -0.62
C ASP A 160 14.89 7.12 -1.73
N ALA A 161 15.30 8.37 -1.55
CA ALA A 161 14.94 9.45 -2.47
C ALA A 161 15.59 9.31 -3.86
N GLN A 162 16.62 8.47 -4.00
CA GLN A 162 17.31 8.32 -5.28
C GLN A 162 16.59 7.34 -6.21
N ASP A 163 15.95 6.32 -5.65
CA ASP A 163 15.37 5.24 -6.43
C ASP A 163 13.84 5.07 -6.28
N THR A 164 13.15 5.77 -5.38
CA THR A 164 11.69 5.64 -5.21
C THR A 164 10.91 6.76 -5.88
N ASP A 165 10.05 6.46 -6.84
CA ASP A 165 9.17 7.43 -7.52
C ASP A 165 7.79 7.56 -6.85
N LEU A 166 7.34 6.47 -6.22
CA LEU A 166 6.07 6.39 -5.48
C LEU A 166 6.25 5.55 -4.20
N LEU A 167 5.93 6.13 -3.05
CA LEU A 167 5.69 5.38 -1.82
C LEU A 167 4.22 4.97 -1.75
N LEU A 168 3.97 3.69 -1.49
CA LEU A 168 2.63 3.14 -1.34
C LEU A 168 2.42 2.66 0.09
N TYR A 169 1.35 3.10 0.75
CA TYR A 169 0.94 2.60 2.06
C TYR A 169 -0.45 1.98 2.01
N THR A 170 -0.58 0.72 2.43
CA THR A 170 -1.88 0.11 2.67
C THR A 170 -2.12 -0.10 4.17
N ALA A 171 -3.33 0.14 4.68
CA ALA A 171 -3.57 0.25 6.12
C ALA A 171 -4.95 -0.15 6.64
N ASN A 172 -4.94 -0.61 7.89
CA ASN A 172 -6.01 -0.48 8.88
C ASN A 172 -5.54 0.52 9.94
N TRP A 173 -5.62 1.82 9.66
CA TRP A 173 -5.21 2.87 10.57
C TRP A 173 -6.40 3.41 11.38
N PRO A 174 -6.44 3.20 12.71
CA PRO A 174 -7.61 3.58 13.50
C PRO A 174 -7.84 5.10 13.56
N GLY A 175 -9.11 5.50 13.56
CA GLY A 175 -9.55 6.90 13.62
C GLY A 175 -9.04 7.67 14.83
N ALA A 176 -8.79 6.98 15.96
CA ALA A 176 -8.17 7.57 17.14
C ALA A 176 -6.77 8.19 16.87
N ARG A 177 -6.10 7.76 15.79
CA ARG A 177 -4.79 8.28 15.35
C ARG A 177 -4.86 8.90 13.96
N ARG A 178 -6.04 9.32 13.50
CA ARG A 178 -6.29 9.98 12.20
C ARG A 178 -5.28 11.07 11.89
N GLN A 179 -5.01 11.95 12.85
CA GLN A 179 -4.07 13.07 12.65
C GLN A 179 -2.61 12.61 12.43
N HIS A 180 -2.21 11.43 12.94
CA HIS A 180 -0.87 10.92 12.67
C HIS A 180 -0.75 10.44 11.22
N TRP A 181 -1.80 9.84 10.67
CA TRP A 181 -1.87 9.44 9.25
C TRP A 181 -1.70 10.66 8.34
N ASN A 182 -2.54 11.67 8.55
CA ASN A 182 -2.56 12.89 7.72
C ASN A 182 -1.34 13.81 7.89
N ARG A 183 -0.50 13.59 8.92
CA ARG A 183 0.75 14.36 9.12
C ARG A 183 1.98 13.62 8.61
N LEU A 184 2.00 12.29 8.76
CA LEU A 184 3.17 11.49 8.35
C LEU A 184 3.21 11.30 6.84
N LEU A 185 2.07 11.13 6.16
CA LEU A 185 2.06 10.92 4.71
C LEU A 185 2.65 12.10 3.91
N PRO A 186 2.26 13.38 4.16
CA PRO A 186 2.92 14.51 3.50
C PRO A 186 4.40 14.60 3.83
N ALA A 187 4.79 14.32 5.08
CA ALA A 187 6.21 14.31 5.45
C ALA A 187 7.01 13.27 4.63
N ARG A 188 6.43 12.08 4.38
CA ARG A 188 7.07 11.05 3.55
C ARG A 188 7.24 11.48 2.10
N ALA A 189 6.24 12.15 1.53
CA ALA A 189 6.33 12.71 0.18
C ALA A 189 7.44 13.77 0.08
N ILE A 190 7.40 14.75 0.98
CA ILE A 190 8.34 15.89 1.02
C ILE A 190 9.77 15.39 1.20
N GLU A 191 10.02 14.58 2.23
CA GLU A 191 11.39 14.19 2.55
C GLU A 191 11.99 13.30 1.46
N ASN A 192 11.19 12.45 0.79
CA ASN A 192 11.64 11.53 -0.26
C ASN A 192 11.54 12.06 -1.70
N LEU A 193 11.03 13.28 -1.89
CA LEU A 193 10.88 13.90 -3.21
C LEU A 193 10.12 12.97 -4.18
N CYS A 194 9.04 12.34 -3.72
CA CYS A 194 8.29 11.33 -4.46
C CYS A 194 6.79 11.47 -4.22
N TYR A 195 5.98 10.86 -5.09
CA TYR A 195 4.55 10.73 -4.80
C TYR A 195 4.33 9.81 -3.59
N VAL A 196 3.19 9.99 -2.92
CA VAL A 196 2.69 9.06 -1.90
C VAL A 196 1.25 8.69 -2.25
N ALA A 197 0.95 7.40 -2.34
CA ALA A 197 -0.42 6.88 -2.44
C ALA A 197 -0.72 6.01 -1.22
N ALA A 198 -1.81 6.31 -0.53
CA ALA A 198 -2.13 5.65 0.73
C ALA A 198 -3.60 5.23 0.80
N VAL A 199 -3.84 3.95 1.07
CA VAL A 199 -5.19 3.38 1.21
C VAL A 199 -5.40 2.91 2.64
N ASN A 200 -6.50 3.35 3.23
CA ASN A 200 -6.98 2.92 4.52
C ASN A 200 -8.44 2.46 4.39
N ARG A 201 -8.85 1.52 5.25
CA ARG A 201 -10.27 1.14 5.35
C ARG A 201 -11.09 2.19 6.10
N ILE A 202 -12.41 2.06 5.99
CA ILE A 202 -13.39 2.77 6.82
C ILE A 202 -14.21 1.79 7.68
N GLY A 203 -15.12 2.35 8.49
CA GLY A 203 -16.07 1.61 9.31
C GLY A 203 -15.52 1.16 10.65
N THR A 204 -16.16 0.17 11.25
CA THR A 204 -15.78 -0.39 12.56
C THR A 204 -15.42 -1.86 12.38
N ASP A 205 -14.32 -2.31 12.98
CA ASP A 205 -13.95 -3.73 12.94
C ASP A 205 -14.73 -4.59 13.95
N GLY A 206 -14.52 -5.91 13.93
CA GLY A 206 -15.18 -6.84 14.86
C GLY A 206 -14.76 -6.67 16.33
N LYS A 207 -13.77 -5.82 16.62
CA LYS A 207 -13.31 -5.48 17.98
C LYS A 207 -13.82 -4.11 18.44
N GLY A 208 -14.60 -3.40 17.61
CA GLY A 208 -15.16 -2.09 17.94
C GLY A 208 -14.23 -0.91 17.66
N PHE A 209 -13.09 -1.11 16.99
CA PHE A 209 -12.22 0.00 16.59
C PHE A 209 -12.77 0.70 15.34
N ALA A 210 -12.93 2.02 15.43
CA ALA A 210 -13.36 2.84 14.31
C ALA A 210 -12.19 3.22 13.39
N TYR A 211 -12.46 3.24 12.09
CA TYR A 211 -11.57 3.62 11.01
C TYR A 211 -12.25 4.69 10.16
N THR A 212 -11.53 5.78 9.90
CA THR A 212 -12.06 6.97 9.22
C THR A 212 -11.61 7.07 7.77
N GLY A 213 -10.89 6.09 7.24
CA GLY A 213 -10.34 6.18 5.89
C GLY A 213 -9.22 7.21 5.82
N ASP A 214 -9.49 8.34 5.19
CA ASP A 214 -8.51 9.34 4.72
C ASP A 214 -7.49 8.78 3.73
N SER A 215 -7.91 7.84 2.89
CA SER A 215 -7.12 7.44 1.73
C SER A 215 -6.82 8.66 0.86
N GLN A 216 -5.59 8.79 0.41
CA GLN A 216 -5.13 10.01 -0.26
C GLN A 216 -3.94 9.76 -1.18
N VAL A 217 -3.77 10.67 -2.13
CA VAL A 217 -2.61 10.75 -3.01
C VAL A 217 -2.02 12.14 -2.89
N LEU A 218 -0.71 12.19 -2.67
CA LEU A 218 0.05 13.41 -2.44
C LEU A 218 1.13 13.53 -3.50
N ASP A 219 1.36 14.75 -3.97
CA ASP A 219 2.51 15.06 -4.81
C ASP A 219 3.81 15.08 -3.99
N PHE A 220 4.93 15.25 -4.68
CA PHE A 220 6.28 15.30 -4.11
C PHE A 220 6.57 16.55 -3.26
N GLN A 221 5.63 17.51 -3.17
CA GLN A 221 5.65 18.63 -2.23
C GLN A 221 4.76 18.38 -1.00
N GLY A 222 4.09 17.22 -0.94
CA GLY A 222 3.12 16.89 0.10
C GLY A 222 1.75 17.53 -0.12
N GLU A 223 1.49 18.10 -1.29
CA GLU A 223 0.21 18.69 -1.66
C GLU A 223 -0.78 17.61 -2.08
N THR A 224 -2.06 17.82 -1.79
CA THR A 224 -3.11 16.84 -2.07
C THR A 224 -3.50 16.81 -3.54
N LEU A 225 -3.32 15.66 -4.19
CA LEU A 225 -3.88 15.37 -5.51
C LEU A 225 -5.25 14.70 -5.42
N LEU A 226 -5.44 13.85 -4.40
CA LEU A 226 -6.69 13.15 -4.14
C LEU A 226 -6.87 12.95 -2.64
N SER A 227 -8.08 13.17 -2.14
CA SER A 227 -8.46 12.86 -0.75
C SER A 227 -9.85 12.24 -0.72
N ALA A 228 -9.96 11.01 -0.22
CA ALA A 228 -11.22 10.30 -0.08
C ALA A 228 -12.01 10.72 1.18
N GLY A 229 -11.34 11.36 2.16
CA GLY A 229 -11.93 11.62 3.47
C GLY A 229 -12.54 10.36 4.08
N GLU A 230 -13.79 10.44 4.52
CA GLU A 230 -14.53 9.32 5.13
C GLU A 230 -15.43 8.56 4.12
N ALA A 231 -15.38 8.91 2.83
CA ALA A 231 -16.27 8.33 1.83
C ALA A 231 -15.94 6.86 1.53
N ASP A 232 -16.97 6.06 1.24
CA ASP A 232 -16.83 4.70 0.71
C ASP A 232 -16.77 4.76 -0.81
N GLY A 233 -15.78 4.11 -1.43
CA GLY A 233 -15.74 3.97 -2.88
C GLY A 233 -14.35 3.78 -3.49
N VAL A 234 -14.31 4.01 -4.81
CA VAL A 234 -13.12 3.92 -5.65
C VAL A 234 -12.73 5.30 -6.15
N PHE A 235 -11.47 5.65 -5.96
CA PHE A 235 -10.96 6.99 -6.23
C PHE A 235 -9.76 6.90 -7.17
N GLN A 236 -9.86 7.53 -8.35
CA GLN A 236 -8.83 7.47 -9.38
C GLN A 236 -8.11 8.81 -9.56
N VAL A 237 -6.80 8.75 -9.79
CA VAL A 237 -5.97 9.92 -10.11
C VAL A 237 -4.79 9.51 -11.01
N VAL A 238 -4.25 10.48 -11.74
CA VAL A 238 -3.10 10.31 -12.62
C VAL A 238 -1.88 10.94 -11.98
N LEU A 239 -0.76 10.20 -11.91
CA LEU A 239 0.55 10.72 -11.51
C LEU A 239 1.34 11.15 -12.74
N ASP A 240 1.93 12.34 -12.68
CA ASP A 240 2.66 12.92 -13.81
C ASP A 240 4.18 12.70 -13.68
N ALA A 241 4.76 11.96 -14.63
CA ALA A 241 6.18 11.63 -14.59
C ALA A 241 7.08 12.84 -14.88
N ALA A 242 6.64 13.73 -15.77
CA ALA A 242 7.40 14.90 -16.19
C ALA A 242 7.45 15.95 -15.07
N GLU A 243 6.34 16.16 -14.35
CA GLU A 243 6.30 17.05 -13.18
C GLU A 243 7.23 16.57 -12.05
N LEU A 244 7.24 15.26 -11.76
CA LEU A 244 8.18 14.70 -10.79
C LEU A 244 9.64 14.89 -11.22
N ALA A 245 9.95 14.65 -12.49
CA ALA A 245 11.29 14.88 -13.04
C ALA A 245 11.72 16.35 -12.92
N ALA A 246 10.83 17.26 -13.31
CA ALA A 246 11.06 18.70 -13.25
C ALA A 246 11.27 19.18 -11.81
N TYR A 247 10.47 18.69 -10.86
CA TYR A 247 10.63 19.04 -9.45
C TYR A 247 11.97 18.59 -8.89
N ARG A 248 12.35 17.33 -9.10
CA ARG A 248 13.65 16.82 -8.60
C ARG A 248 14.84 17.52 -9.23
N THR A 249 14.70 18.01 -10.46
CA THR A 249 15.73 18.85 -11.11
C THR A 249 15.82 20.23 -10.46
N ARG A 250 14.68 20.85 -10.14
CA ARG A 250 14.60 22.18 -9.50
C ARG A 250 14.99 22.16 -8.02
N PHE A 251 14.73 21.06 -7.33
CA PHE A 251 14.97 20.89 -5.90
C PHE A 251 15.66 19.54 -5.60
N PRO A 252 16.97 19.41 -5.91
CA PRO A 252 17.69 18.14 -5.86
C PRO A 252 18.19 17.80 -4.44
N ALA A 253 17.34 17.89 -3.42
CA ALA A 253 17.71 17.67 -2.02
C ALA A 253 18.21 16.24 -1.73
N ASN A 254 17.95 15.28 -2.63
CA ASN A 254 18.52 13.93 -2.56
C ASN A 254 20.05 13.89 -2.77
N LEU A 255 20.66 14.96 -3.31
CA LEU A 255 22.11 15.08 -3.46
C LEU A 255 22.80 15.42 -2.13
N ASP A 256 22.04 15.96 -1.16
CA ASP A 256 22.51 16.33 0.17
C ASP A 256 22.16 15.26 1.22
N ALA A 257 21.69 14.09 0.79
CA ALA A 257 21.22 13.03 1.69
C ALA A 257 22.37 12.32 2.40
N ASP A 258 22.20 12.08 3.71
CA ASP A 258 23.10 11.25 4.49
C ASP A 258 23.05 9.78 4.05
N THR A 259 24.20 9.12 4.02
CA THR A 259 24.31 7.67 3.81
C THR A 259 24.08 6.91 5.11
N PHE A 260 23.37 5.78 5.05
CA PHE A 260 23.17 4.90 6.20
C PHE A 260 23.06 3.44 5.75
N GLU A 261 23.21 2.51 6.71
CA GLU A 261 22.98 1.08 6.52
C GLU A 261 21.97 0.59 7.56
N PHE A 262 21.17 -0.41 7.21
CA PHE A 262 20.33 -1.10 8.19
C PHE A 262 21.20 -1.99 9.07
N THR A 263 21.16 -1.75 10.37
CA THR A 263 21.75 -2.64 11.39
C THR A 263 20.79 -3.78 11.74
#